data_AF-A0A848VI69-F1
#
_entry.id   AF-A0A848VI69-F1
#
_cell.length_a   1.000
_cell.length_b   1.000
_cell.length_c   1.000
_cell.angle_alpha   90.00
_cell.angle_beta   90.00
_cell.angle_gamma   90.00
#
_symmetry.space_group_name_H-M   'P 1'
#
loop_
_entity.id
_entity.type
_entity.pdbx_description
1 polymer ?
#
loop_
_entity_poly.entity_id
_entity_poly.type
_entity_poly.pdbx_seq_one_letter_code
_entity_poly.pdbx_strand_id
1 'polypeptide(L)'
;NEWVGVNCGIMDQMISAAGVAGNALLIDCRTLDLEPVPLPVGTVVVILDTATRRGLVDSAYNERRERCEEAARELGVPALRDVSPEDLTAAAGRLDPTTLRRARHVVTENVRTLAAAEAMKRGDAVEVGRLMNESHASLRDDFEVSTDTLDLFSSLAREAPGCFGARMTGAGFGGCAVALVAEDEAERFVAQVGETYAERTGLKPAIYVTRATAGAAIVHHNQALDA
;
A
#
# COMPACT_ATOMS: atom_id res chain seq x y z
N ASN A 1 -17.31 11.53 -0.77
CA ASN A 1 -17.38 10.94 0.59
C ASN A 1 -18.12 11.80 1.61
N GLU A 2 -18.85 12.84 1.19
CA GLU A 2 -19.53 13.80 2.09
C GLU A 2 -20.72 13.17 2.84
N TRP A 3 -21.45 12.25 2.21
CA TRP A 3 -22.60 11.59 2.83
C TRP A 3 -22.22 10.67 4.00
N VAL A 4 -21.12 9.92 3.85
CA VAL A 4 -20.63 8.99 4.88
C VAL A 4 -19.76 9.74 5.91
N GLY A 5 -19.24 10.92 5.56
CA GLY A 5 -18.43 11.76 6.45
C GLY A 5 -17.00 11.28 6.66
N VAL A 6 -16.49 10.38 5.81
CA VAL A 6 -15.13 9.82 5.92
C VAL A 6 -14.24 10.42 4.83
N ASN A 7 -13.17 11.10 5.21
CA ASN A 7 -12.19 11.59 4.25
C ASN A 7 -11.39 10.40 3.70
N CYS A 8 -11.50 10.15 2.39
CA CYS A 8 -10.64 9.23 1.66
C CYS A 8 -10.37 9.73 0.24
N GLY A 9 -9.34 9.16 -0.39
CA GLY A 9 -8.99 9.42 -1.79
C GLY A 9 -9.87 8.65 -2.78
N ILE A 10 -9.41 8.57 -4.04
CA ILE A 10 -10.14 7.94 -5.16
C ILE A 10 -9.75 6.47 -5.41
N MET A 11 -8.68 6.00 -4.76
CA MET A 11 -8.02 4.73 -5.03
C MET A 11 -8.95 3.52 -4.88
N ASP A 12 -9.64 3.40 -3.74
CA ASP A 12 -10.44 2.21 -3.40
C ASP A 12 -11.61 2.01 -4.38
N GLN A 13 -12.26 3.11 -4.77
CA GLN A 13 -13.38 3.10 -5.70
C GLN A 13 -12.90 2.75 -7.11
N MET A 14 -11.75 3.30 -7.55
CA MET A 14 -11.21 3.03 -8.88
C MET A 14 -10.74 1.59 -9.04
N ILE A 15 -9.99 1.03 -8.08
CA ILE A 15 -9.55 -0.36 -8.19
C ILE A 15 -10.73 -1.34 -8.14
N SER A 16 -11.76 -1.05 -7.33
CA SER A 16 -12.97 -1.86 -7.27
C SER A 16 -13.74 -1.87 -8.58
N ALA A 17 -13.81 -0.73 -9.28
CA ALA A 17 -14.53 -0.61 -10.55
C ALA A 17 -13.72 -1.10 -11.75
N ALA A 18 -12.43 -0.79 -11.81
CA ALA A 18 -11.60 -0.90 -13.02
C ALA A 18 -10.47 -1.94 -12.94
N GLY A 19 -10.48 -2.80 -11.92
CA GLY A 19 -9.51 -3.89 -11.80
C GLY A 19 -9.46 -4.78 -13.05
N VAL A 20 -8.27 -5.26 -13.39
CA VAL A 20 -8.03 -6.17 -14.52
C VAL A 20 -7.38 -7.44 -13.97
N ALA A 21 -7.94 -8.60 -14.30
CA ALA A 21 -7.41 -9.88 -13.82
C ALA A 21 -5.92 -10.03 -14.16
N GLY A 22 -5.13 -10.50 -13.18
CA GLY A 22 -3.67 -10.64 -13.30
C GLY A 22 -2.86 -9.34 -13.22
N ASN A 23 -3.49 -8.18 -13.06
CA ASN A 23 -2.83 -6.88 -13.07
C ASN A 23 -3.07 -6.09 -11.78
N ALA A 24 -2.04 -5.39 -11.32
CA ALA A 24 -2.22 -4.19 -10.52
C ALA A 24 -2.73 -3.03 -11.40
N LEU A 25 -3.21 -1.95 -10.81
CA LEU A 25 -3.64 -0.76 -11.54
C LEU A 25 -2.83 0.44 -11.07
N LEU A 26 -2.01 1.01 -11.95
CA LEU A 26 -1.37 2.30 -11.71
C LEU A 26 -2.41 3.39 -11.97
N ILE A 27 -2.69 4.19 -10.94
CA ILE A 27 -3.71 5.23 -10.96
C ILE A 27 -3.01 6.59 -10.82
N ASP A 28 -3.18 7.44 -11.82
CA ASP A 28 -2.83 8.84 -11.68
C ASP A 28 -3.94 9.58 -10.93
N CYS A 29 -3.77 9.83 -9.63
CA CYS A 29 -4.80 10.48 -8.83
C CYS A 29 -5.11 11.94 -9.21
N ARG A 30 -4.33 12.57 -10.11
CA ARG A 30 -4.60 13.92 -10.64
C ARG A 30 -5.41 13.86 -11.92
N THR A 31 -4.95 13.09 -12.90
CA THR A 31 -5.60 13.01 -14.23
C THR A 31 -6.70 11.96 -14.30
N LEU A 32 -6.71 11.02 -13.34
CA LEU A 32 -7.53 9.82 -13.28
C LEU A 32 -7.21 8.81 -14.38
N ASP A 33 -6.03 8.91 -15.00
CA ASP A 33 -5.54 7.93 -15.96
C ASP A 33 -5.26 6.59 -15.25
N LEU A 34 -5.57 5.51 -15.96
CA LEU A 34 -5.48 4.14 -15.48
C LEU A 34 -4.57 3.32 -16.40
N GLU A 35 -3.54 2.70 -15.82
CA GLU A 35 -2.68 1.77 -16.53
C GLU A 35 -2.68 0.40 -15.82
N PRO A 36 -3.25 -0.65 -16.43
CA PRO A 36 -3.07 -2.02 -15.94
C PRO A 36 -1.61 -2.43 -16.04
N VAL A 37 -1.04 -2.92 -14.93
CA VAL A 37 0.36 -3.36 -14.85
C VAL A 37 0.39 -4.81 -14.38
N PRO A 38 0.98 -5.74 -15.17
CA PRO A 38 0.99 -7.16 -14.81
C PRO A 38 1.80 -7.40 -13.54
N LEU A 39 1.30 -8.25 -12.65
CA LEU A 39 2.10 -8.72 -11.52
C LEU A 39 3.24 -9.63 -12.02
N PRO A 40 4.41 -9.63 -11.36
CA PRO A 40 5.51 -10.52 -11.73
C PRO A 40 5.08 -12.00 -11.74
N VAL A 41 5.51 -12.75 -12.76
CA VAL A 41 5.16 -14.16 -12.94
C VAL A 41 5.69 -15.00 -11.77
N GLY A 42 4.89 -15.98 -11.33
CA GLY A 42 5.27 -16.86 -10.21
C GLY A 42 5.19 -16.19 -8.84
N THR A 43 4.45 -15.08 -8.72
CA THR A 43 4.21 -14.39 -7.46
C THR A 43 2.74 -14.37 -7.07
N VAL A 44 2.49 -14.31 -5.77
CA VAL A 44 1.17 -14.09 -5.17
C VAL A 44 1.22 -12.93 -4.18
N VAL A 45 0.07 -12.30 -3.98
CA VAL A 45 -0.08 -11.24 -2.98
C VAL A 45 -0.70 -11.84 -1.73
N VAL A 46 -0.01 -11.73 -0.60
CA VAL A 46 -0.48 -12.25 0.68
C VAL A 46 -0.90 -11.11 1.59
N ILE A 47 -2.18 -11.10 2.01
CA ILE A 47 -2.73 -10.13 2.95
C ILE A 47 -2.54 -10.67 4.37
N LEU A 48 -2.03 -9.82 5.26
CA LEU A 48 -1.67 -10.14 6.64
C LEU A 48 -2.51 -9.27 7.60
N ASP A 49 -3.69 -9.74 8.02
CA ASP A 49 -4.53 -9.03 9.00
C ASP A 49 -3.94 -9.21 10.41
N THR A 50 -3.49 -8.10 11.00
CA THR A 50 -2.88 -8.05 12.34
C THR A 50 -3.85 -8.44 13.46
N ALA A 51 -5.15 -8.58 13.17
CA ALA A 51 -6.24 -8.70 14.13
C ALA A 51 -6.40 -7.49 15.07
N THR A 52 -5.70 -6.39 14.79
CA THR A 52 -5.91 -5.11 15.45
C THR A 52 -6.89 -4.27 14.65
N ARG A 53 -7.78 -3.56 15.35
CA ARG A 53 -8.76 -2.67 14.73
C ARG A 53 -8.29 -1.24 14.80
N ARG A 54 -8.64 -0.51 13.74
CA ARG A 54 -8.37 0.91 13.55
C ARG A 54 -9.08 1.74 14.63
N GLY A 55 -8.34 2.19 15.64
CA GLY A 55 -8.80 3.20 16.59
C GLY A 55 -8.18 4.56 16.23
N LEU A 56 -8.96 5.65 16.29
CA LEU A 56 -8.51 7.05 16.05
C LEU A 56 -8.10 7.40 14.61
N VAL A 57 -8.51 6.61 13.60
CA VAL A 57 -8.05 6.81 12.21
C VAL A 57 -8.52 8.13 11.62
N ASP A 58 -9.74 8.58 11.90
CA ASP A 58 -10.25 9.79 11.23
C ASP A 58 -9.48 11.05 11.65
N SER A 59 -9.19 11.23 12.94
CA SER A 59 -8.43 12.39 13.43
C SER A 59 -6.97 12.34 12.98
N ALA A 60 -6.34 11.16 13.09
CA ALA A 60 -4.94 11.00 12.72
C ALA A 60 -4.74 11.15 11.21
N TYR A 61 -5.65 10.62 10.39
CA TYR A 61 -5.66 10.79 8.94
C TYR A 61 -5.81 12.26 8.54
N ASN A 62 -6.77 12.97 9.13
CA ASN A 62 -6.99 14.38 8.86
C ASN A 62 -5.77 15.24 9.22
N GLU A 63 -5.09 14.93 10.32
CA GLU A 63 -3.83 15.58 10.68
C GLU A 63 -2.76 15.40 9.58
N ARG A 64 -2.57 14.18 9.06
CA ARG A 64 -1.58 13.94 7.98
C ARG A 64 -1.94 14.71 6.73
N ARG A 65 -3.23 14.77 6.39
CA ARG A 65 -3.73 15.55 5.26
C ARG A 65 -3.42 17.03 5.43
N GLU A 66 -3.75 17.60 6.60
CA GLU A 66 -3.50 19.00 6.91
C GLU A 66 -2.01 19.34 6.81
N ARG A 67 -1.11 18.50 7.32
CA ARG A 67 0.34 18.68 7.19
C ARG A 67 0.81 18.63 5.73
N CYS A 68 0.23 17.77 4.90
CA CYS A 68 0.56 17.75 3.48
C CYS A 68 0.08 19.02 2.75
N GLU A 69 -1.10 19.52 3.09
CA GLU A 69 -1.65 20.76 2.54
C GLU A 69 -0.85 21.99 3.00
N GLU A 70 -0.39 22.00 4.27
CA GLU A 70 0.52 23.00 4.81
C GLU A 70 1.86 23.01 4.05
N ALA A 71 2.47 21.85 3.86
CA ALA A 71 3.70 21.73 3.07
C ALA A 71 3.53 22.26 1.64
N ALA A 72 2.43 21.92 0.96
CA ALA A 72 2.15 22.41 -0.39
C ALA A 72 2.03 23.95 -0.43
N ARG A 73 1.31 24.55 0.53
CA ARG A 73 1.20 26.02 0.65
C ARG A 73 2.56 26.67 0.88
N GLU A 74 3.33 26.17 1.84
CA GLU A 74 4.64 26.72 2.17
C GLU A 74 5.63 26.60 1.02
N LEU A 75 5.54 25.54 0.20
CA LEU A 75 6.35 25.36 -1.00
C LEU A 75 5.86 26.17 -2.20
N GLY A 76 4.63 26.70 -2.16
CA GLY A 76 4.04 27.50 -3.22
C GLY A 76 3.52 26.67 -4.40
N VAL A 77 3.13 25.41 -4.16
CA VAL A 77 2.62 24.50 -5.18
C VAL A 77 1.16 24.09 -4.90
N PRO A 78 0.37 23.73 -5.93
CA PRO A 78 -0.99 23.25 -5.73
C PRO A 78 -1.07 21.92 -4.98
N ALA A 79 -0.10 21.02 -5.19
CA ALA A 79 -0.03 19.73 -4.51
C ALA A 79 1.43 19.27 -4.40
N LEU A 80 1.72 18.42 -3.41
CA LEU A 80 3.05 17.80 -3.23
C LEU A 80 3.48 16.94 -4.43
N ARG A 81 2.55 16.55 -5.29
CA ARG A 81 2.85 15.92 -6.58
C ARG A 81 3.71 16.79 -7.50
N ASP A 82 3.67 18.12 -7.34
CA ASP A 82 4.46 19.06 -8.15
C ASP A 82 5.86 19.33 -7.60
N VAL A 83 6.31 18.55 -6.62
CA VAL A 83 7.58 18.74 -5.91
C VAL A 83 8.47 17.54 -6.16
N SER A 84 9.69 17.75 -6.65
CA SER A 84 10.71 16.71 -6.72
C SER A 84 11.39 16.48 -5.36
N PRO A 85 12.02 15.32 -5.11
CA PRO A 85 12.86 15.13 -3.92
C PRO A 85 13.92 16.23 -3.75
N GLU A 86 14.53 16.67 -4.85
CA GLU A 86 15.54 17.71 -4.87
C GLU A 86 14.97 19.07 -4.45
N ASP A 87 13.79 19.43 -4.96
CA ASP A 87 13.08 20.66 -4.58
C ASP A 87 12.75 20.66 -3.07
N LEU A 88 12.28 19.52 -2.56
CA LEU A 88 11.96 19.38 -1.14
C LEU A 88 13.22 19.50 -0.27
N THR A 89 14.34 18.91 -0.67
CA THR A 89 15.62 19.06 0.02
C THR A 89 16.08 20.51 0.03
N ALA A 90 15.99 21.22 -1.11
CA ALA A 90 16.36 22.63 -1.20
C ALA A 90 15.45 23.53 -0.34
N ALA A 91 14.18 23.17 -0.19
CA ALA A 91 13.20 23.91 0.57
C ALA A 91 13.05 23.46 2.04
N ALA A 92 13.85 22.47 2.50
CA ALA A 92 13.67 21.84 3.80
C ALA A 92 13.66 22.82 4.98
N GLY A 93 14.43 23.91 4.90
CA GLY A 93 14.49 24.95 5.94
C GLY A 93 13.25 25.84 6.05
N ARG A 94 12.29 25.73 5.11
CA ARG A 94 11.01 26.47 5.12
C ARG A 94 9.91 25.74 5.90
N LEU A 95 10.09 24.45 6.17
CA LEU A 95 9.08 23.60 6.80
C LEU A 95 9.51 23.25 8.23
N ASP A 96 8.55 23.17 9.16
CA ASP A 96 8.84 22.58 10.45
C ASP A 96 9.21 21.09 10.30
N PRO A 97 9.92 20.50 11.28
CA PRO A 97 10.42 19.14 11.16
C PRO A 97 9.34 18.07 10.91
N THR A 98 8.13 18.25 11.42
CA THR A 98 7.04 17.27 11.24
C THR A 98 6.45 17.40 9.84
N THR A 99 6.12 18.62 9.41
CA THR A 99 5.61 18.90 8.06
C THR A 99 6.60 18.44 6.98
N LEU A 100 7.89 18.66 7.19
CA LEU A 100 8.95 18.17 6.29
C LEU A 100 8.94 16.63 6.16
N ARG A 101 8.80 15.89 7.28
CA ARG A 101 8.73 14.42 7.24
C ARG A 101 7.50 13.94 6.49
N ARG A 102 6.31 14.53 6.74
CA ARG A 102 5.08 14.16 6.01
C ARG A 102 5.20 14.43 4.52
N ALA A 103 5.75 15.59 4.15
CA ALA A 103 6.00 15.93 2.76
C ALA A 103 7.00 14.99 2.08
N ARG A 104 8.09 14.62 2.79
CA ARG A 104 9.10 13.68 2.30
C ARG A 104 8.51 12.32 1.97
N HIS A 105 7.65 11.80 2.84
CA HIS A 105 6.93 10.57 2.55
C HIS A 105 6.17 10.69 1.23
N VAL A 106 5.28 11.67 1.10
CA VAL A 106 4.42 11.80 -0.10
C VAL A 106 5.24 11.99 -1.38
N VAL A 107 6.25 12.85 -1.36
CA VAL A 107 7.10 13.13 -2.54
C VAL A 107 7.87 11.87 -2.96
N THR A 108 8.52 11.19 -2.01
CA THR A 108 9.31 10.00 -2.32
C THR A 108 8.44 8.79 -2.64
N GLU A 109 7.26 8.65 -2.05
CA GLU A 109 6.32 7.56 -2.32
C GLU A 109 5.71 7.67 -3.72
N ASN A 110 5.47 8.88 -4.23
CA ASN A 110 5.07 9.09 -5.63
C ASN A 110 6.14 8.56 -6.59
N VAL A 111 7.42 8.90 -6.36
CA VAL A 111 8.54 8.39 -7.17
C VAL A 111 8.64 6.87 -7.06
N ARG A 112 8.51 6.33 -5.85
CA ARG A 112 8.59 4.89 -5.58
C ARG A 112 7.48 4.09 -6.25
N THR A 113 6.28 4.67 -6.32
CA THR A 113 5.11 4.05 -6.97
C THR A 113 5.35 3.89 -8.48
N LEU A 114 5.89 4.92 -9.14
CA LEU A 114 6.26 4.84 -10.56
C LEU A 114 7.38 3.81 -10.78
N ALA A 115 8.40 3.81 -9.91
CA ALA A 115 9.48 2.81 -9.99
C ALA A 115 8.97 1.38 -9.81
N ALA A 116 7.99 1.16 -8.91
CA ALA A 116 7.39 -0.14 -8.67
C ALA A 116 6.58 -0.62 -9.87
N ALA A 117 5.82 0.28 -10.52
CA ALA A 117 5.11 -0.04 -11.76
C ALA A 117 6.08 -0.47 -12.86
N GLU A 118 7.19 0.26 -13.04
CA GLU A 118 8.22 -0.11 -14.02
C GLU A 118 8.92 -1.43 -13.67
N ALA A 119 9.17 -1.71 -12.40
CA ALA A 119 9.71 -3.00 -11.96
C ALA A 119 8.75 -4.17 -12.24
N MET A 120 7.44 -3.98 -11.99
CA MET A 120 6.41 -4.96 -12.33
C MET A 120 6.34 -5.22 -13.84
N LYS A 121 6.39 -4.17 -14.69
CA LYS A 121 6.43 -4.30 -16.15
C LYS A 121 7.62 -5.13 -16.65
N ARG A 122 8.75 -5.10 -15.93
CA ARG A 122 9.94 -5.93 -16.20
C ARG A 122 9.91 -7.32 -15.56
N GLY A 123 8.88 -7.64 -14.77
CA GLY A 123 8.79 -8.90 -14.02
C GLY A 123 9.78 -8.99 -12.85
N ASP A 124 10.34 -7.87 -12.38
CA ASP A 124 11.37 -7.83 -11.35
C ASP A 124 10.76 -7.84 -9.95
N ALA A 125 10.37 -9.03 -9.49
CA ALA A 125 9.75 -9.21 -8.17
C ALA A 125 10.66 -8.76 -7.01
N VAL A 126 11.98 -8.90 -7.16
CA VAL A 126 12.96 -8.52 -6.14
C VAL A 126 12.95 -7.00 -5.97
N GLU A 127 12.98 -6.24 -7.07
CA GLU A 127 12.92 -4.79 -7.00
C GLU A 127 11.57 -4.28 -6.48
N VAL A 128 10.45 -4.89 -6.90
CA VAL A 128 9.13 -4.57 -6.34
C VAL A 128 9.12 -4.77 -4.82
N GLY A 129 9.63 -5.91 -4.35
CA GLY A 129 9.73 -6.20 -2.93
C GLY A 129 10.62 -5.22 -2.16
N ARG A 130 11.77 -4.85 -2.72
CA ARG A 130 12.66 -3.82 -2.16
C ARG A 130 11.93 -2.48 -2.00
N LEU A 131 11.20 -2.04 -3.03
CA LEU A 131 10.42 -0.80 -3.01
C LEU A 131 9.26 -0.87 -2.00
N MET A 132 8.59 -2.03 -1.86
CA MET A 132 7.59 -2.22 -0.80
C MET A 132 8.20 -2.03 0.60
N ASN A 133 9.38 -2.59 0.84
CA ASN A 133 10.06 -2.46 2.14
C ASN A 133 10.44 -1.00 2.45
N GLU A 134 10.91 -0.26 1.44
CA GLU A 134 11.21 1.16 1.59
C GLU A 134 9.97 2.02 1.84
N SER A 135 8.84 1.69 1.18
CA SER A 135 7.56 2.33 1.51
C SER A 135 7.18 2.11 2.96
N HIS A 136 7.32 0.88 3.47
CA HIS A 136 6.98 0.57 4.86
C HIS A 136 7.83 1.43 5.81
N ALA A 137 9.14 1.51 5.57
CA ALA A 137 10.03 2.36 6.35
C ALA A 137 9.59 3.84 6.29
N SER A 138 9.25 4.35 5.10
CA SER A 138 8.77 5.73 4.96
C SER A 138 7.43 5.98 5.67
N LEU A 139 6.49 5.04 5.61
CA LEU A 139 5.21 5.13 6.34
C LEU A 139 5.40 5.09 7.86
N ARG A 140 6.37 4.33 8.34
CA ARG A 140 6.71 4.22 9.77
C ARG A 140 7.44 5.45 10.27
N ASP A 141 8.50 5.87 9.57
CA ASP A 141 9.46 6.86 10.07
C ASP A 141 9.11 8.29 9.66
N ASP A 142 8.69 8.49 8.40
CA ASP A 142 8.39 9.82 7.86
C ASP A 142 6.90 10.16 7.95
N PHE A 143 6.00 9.19 7.74
CA PHE A 143 4.54 9.43 7.79
C PHE A 143 3.92 9.11 9.15
N GLU A 144 4.59 8.28 9.94
CA GLU A 144 4.18 7.84 11.28
C GLU A 144 2.73 7.34 11.32
N VAL A 145 2.41 6.39 10.44
CA VAL A 145 1.09 5.73 10.37
C VAL A 145 1.13 4.23 10.62
N SER A 146 2.31 3.65 10.85
CA SER A 146 2.44 2.25 11.24
C SER A 146 2.17 2.02 12.73
N THR A 147 2.21 0.77 13.17
CA THR A 147 2.08 0.34 14.57
C THR A 147 3.07 -0.78 14.85
N ASP A 148 3.36 -1.05 16.13
CA ASP A 148 4.23 -2.17 16.52
C ASP A 148 3.77 -3.51 15.92
N THR A 149 2.46 -3.73 15.83
CA THR A 149 1.89 -4.93 15.21
C THR A 149 2.10 -4.98 13.69
N LEU A 150 1.94 -3.86 12.98
CA LEU A 150 2.22 -3.78 11.54
C LEU A 150 3.71 -3.93 11.23
N ASP A 151 4.57 -3.32 12.06
CA ASP A 151 6.02 -3.37 11.94
C ASP A 151 6.54 -4.79 12.19
N LEU A 152 6.06 -5.43 13.27
CA LEU A 152 6.37 -6.82 13.57
C LEU A 152 5.91 -7.74 12.44
N PHE A 153 4.67 -7.62 11.99
CA PHE A 153 4.13 -8.54 10.98
C PHE A 153 4.85 -8.39 9.63
N SER A 154 5.18 -7.15 9.25
CA SER A 154 5.98 -6.87 8.05
C SER A 154 7.43 -7.36 8.20
N SER A 155 8.03 -7.30 9.40
CA SER A 155 9.37 -7.88 9.65
C SER A 155 9.36 -9.40 9.50
N LEU A 156 8.44 -10.09 10.19
CA LEU A 156 8.30 -11.54 10.12
C LEU A 156 8.07 -12.02 8.69
N ALA A 157 7.25 -11.30 7.92
CA ALA A 157 7.05 -11.58 6.51
C ALA A 157 8.35 -11.46 5.70
N ARG A 158 9.13 -10.38 5.87
CA ARG A 158 10.40 -10.17 5.14
C ARG A 158 11.47 -11.20 5.47
N GLU A 159 11.46 -11.74 6.68
CA GLU A 159 12.40 -12.77 7.14
C GLU A 159 12.02 -14.18 6.65
N ALA A 160 10.79 -14.38 6.19
CA ALA A 160 10.32 -15.67 5.72
C ALA A 160 10.83 -16.01 4.30
N PRO A 161 11.20 -17.28 4.04
CA PRO A 161 11.57 -17.73 2.70
C PRO A 161 10.48 -17.41 1.65
N GLY A 162 10.92 -17.07 0.44
CA GLY A 162 10.03 -16.76 -0.68
C GLY A 162 9.40 -15.37 -0.64
N CYS A 163 9.57 -14.59 0.44
CA CYS A 163 9.08 -13.21 0.50
C CYS A 163 10.04 -12.27 -0.23
N PHE A 164 9.52 -11.52 -1.21
CA PHE A 164 10.26 -10.46 -1.88
C PHE A 164 10.22 -9.15 -1.08
N GLY A 165 9.09 -8.85 -0.44
CA GLY A 165 8.92 -7.67 0.40
C GLY A 165 7.53 -7.59 1.02
N ALA A 166 7.42 -6.82 2.10
CA ALA A 166 6.18 -6.63 2.83
C ALA A 166 6.06 -5.22 3.40
N ARG A 167 4.84 -4.68 3.40
CA ARG A 167 4.51 -3.36 3.93
C ARG A 167 3.12 -3.31 4.55
N MET A 168 2.85 -2.26 5.32
CA MET A 168 1.47 -1.97 5.72
C MET A 168 0.65 -1.53 4.49
N THR A 169 -0.64 -1.79 4.49
CA THR A 169 -1.56 -1.37 3.42
C THR A 169 -2.80 -0.66 3.97
N GLY A 170 -3.34 0.26 3.18
CA GLY A 170 -4.40 1.17 3.60
C GLY A 170 -3.90 2.28 4.52
N ALA A 171 -4.80 2.83 5.34
CA ALA A 171 -4.56 4.04 6.13
C ALA A 171 -3.55 3.88 7.29
N GLY A 172 -3.23 2.65 7.71
CA GLY A 172 -2.41 2.39 8.89
C GLY A 172 -3.20 2.40 10.19
N PHE A 173 -2.47 2.59 11.31
CA PHE A 173 -2.99 2.54 12.68
C PHE A 173 -3.69 1.21 13.01
N GLY A 174 -3.09 0.11 12.53
CA GLY A 174 -3.63 -1.25 12.57
C GLY A 174 -4.18 -1.73 11.22
N GLY A 175 -4.99 -2.78 11.23
CA GLY A 175 -5.50 -3.41 10.01
C GLY A 175 -4.50 -4.39 9.41
N CYS A 176 -4.16 -4.22 8.12
CA CYS A 176 -3.43 -5.23 7.36
C CYS A 176 -2.06 -4.76 6.88
N ALA A 177 -1.15 -5.72 6.77
CA ALA A 177 0.01 -5.64 5.89
C ALA A 177 -0.24 -6.45 4.61
N VAL A 178 0.62 -6.26 3.62
CA VAL A 178 0.64 -6.97 2.34
C VAL A 178 2.07 -7.39 2.02
N ALA A 179 2.24 -8.62 1.55
CA ALA A 179 3.51 -9.17 1.12
C ALA A 179 3.43 -9.67 -0.33
N LEU A 180 4.53 -9.52 -1.06
CA LEU A 180 4.75 -10.17 -2.35
C LEU A 180 5.59 -11.42 -2.12
N VAL A 181 5.06 -12.58 -2.47
CA VAL A 181 5.65 -13.89 -2.12
C VAL A 181 5.72 -14.76 -3.38
N ALA A 182 6.77 -15.57 -3.48
CA ALA A 182 6.88 -16.62 -4.48
C ALA A 182 5.71 -17.61 -4.33
N GLU A 183 5.06 -17.93 -5.45
CA GLU A 183 3.82 -18.71 -5.46
C GLU A 183 3.99 -20.11 -4.85
N ASP A 184 5.14 -20.75 -5.09
CA ASP A 184 5.50 -22.07 -4.57
C ASP A 184 5.87 -22.09 -3.08
N GLU A 185 6.21 -20.93 -2.49
CA GLU A 185 6.50 -20.80 -1.06
C GLU A 185 5.29 -20.32 -0.25
N ALA A 186 4.16 -19.99 -0.89
CA ALA A 186 3.02 -19.32 -0.26
C ALA A 186 2.44 -20.09 0.93
N GLU A 187 2.25 -21.42 0.81
CA GLU A 187 1.70 -22.23 1.90
C GLU A 187 2.61 -22.24 3.13
N ARG A 188 3.92 -22.42 2.91
CA ARG A 188 4.93 -22.41 3.96
C ARG A 188 5.04 -21.04 4.61
N PHE A 189 5.04 -19.99 3.80
CA PHE A 189 5.04 -18.60 4.26
C PHE A 189 3.87 -18.34 5.21
N VAL A 190 2.65 -18.71 4.82
CA VAL A 190 1.44 -18.50 5.64
C VAL A 190 1.55 -19.21 6.99
N ALA A 191 1.99 -20.47 6.99
CA ALA A 191 2.12 -21.24 8.22
C ALA A 191 3.15 -20.61 9.18
N GLN A 192 4.38 -20.37 8.68
CA GLN A 192 5.48 -19.87 9.50
C GLN A 192 5.21 -18.46 10.05
N VAL A 193 4.76 -17.55 9.19
CA VAL A 193 4.54 -16.14 9.56
C VAL A 193 3.34 -16.02 10.50
N GLY A 194 2.27 -16.80 10.27
CA GLY A 194 1.09 -16.82 11.13
C GLY A 194 1.37 -17.37 12.52
N GLU A 195 2.08 -18.50 12.62
CA GLU A 195 2.48 -19.12 13.89
C GLU A 195 3.38 -18.17 14.70
N THR A 196 4.45 -17.66 14.09
CA THR A 196 5.42 -16.78 14.78
C THR A 196 4.76 -15.47 15.25
N TYR A 197 3.86 -14.89 14.46
CA TYR A 197 3.13 -13.69 14.86
C TYR A 197 2.20 -13.98 16.04
N ALA A 198 1.47 -15.09 16.02
CA ALA A 198 0.56 -15.47 17.09
C ALA A 198 1.31 -15.74 18.40
N GLU A 199 2.46 -16.41 18.35
CA GLU A 199 3.31 -16.64 19.52
C GLU A 199 3.83 -15.34 20.14
N ARG A 200 4.26 -14.38 19.30
CA ARG A 200 4.84 -13.11 19.79
C ARG A 200 3.81 -12.12 20.31
N THR A 201 2.58 -12.17 19.82
CA THR A 201 1.56 -11.15 20.12
C THR A 201 0.41 -11.69 20.98
N GLY A 202 0.21 -13.01 21.03
CA GLY A 202 -1.00 -13.62 21.58
C GLY A 202 -2.27 -13.37 20.74
N LEU A 203 -2.14 -12.75 19.57
CA LEU A 203 -3.25 -12.47 18.66
C LEU A 203 -3.40 -13.59 17.63
N LYS A 204 -4.63 -13.82 17.15
CA LYS A 204 -4.89 -14.76 16.06
C LYS A 204 -5.01 -13.99 14.74
N PRO A 205 -3.97 -13.95 13.89
CA PRO A 205 -4.04 -13.24 12.62
C PRO A 205 -4.94 -13.98 11.63
N ALA A 206 -5.39 -13.26 10.61
CA ALA A 206 -5.95 -13.88 9.40
C ALA A 206 -5.01 -13.58 8.22
N ILE A 207 -4.66 -14.62 7.46
CA ILE A 207 -3.74 -14.51 6.34
C ILE A 207 -4.43 -15.04 5.09
N TYR A 208 -4.39 -14.26 4.02
CA TYR A 208 -5.09 -14.56 2.78
C TYR A 208 -4.11 -14.54 1.61
N VAL A 209 -3.97 -15.66 0.90
CA VAL A 209 -3.26 -15.71 -0.38
C VAL A 209 -4.24 -15.27 -1.47
N THR A 210 -3.87 -14.24 -2.22
CA THR A 210 -4.75 -13.59 -3.19
C THR A 210 -4.07 -13.42 -4.55
N ARG A 211 -4.89 -13.24 -5.57
CA ARG A 211 -4.46 -12.89 -6.93
C ARG A 211 -5.23 -11.64 -7.38
N ALA A 212 -4.63 -10.89 -8.30
CA ALA A 212 -5.32 -9.78 -8.96
C ALA A 212 -6.51 -10.29 -9.79
N THR A 213 -7.68 -9.69 -9.58
CA THR A 213 -8.94 -10.05 -10.24
C THR A 213 -9.51 -8.88 -11.04
N ALA A 214 -10.51 -9.18 -11.87
CA ALA A 214 -11.30 -8.13 -12.52
C ALA A 214 -12.06 -7.29 -11.48
N GLY A 215 -12.33 -6.03 -11.82
CA GLY A 215 -13.23 -5.14 -11.10
C GLY A 215 -14.70 -5.52 -11.30
N ALA A 216 -15.59 -4.62 -10.90
CA ALA A 216 -17.03 -4.81 -11.00
C ALA A 216 -17.48 -5.10 -12.44
N ALA A 217 -18.25 -6.18 -12.62
CA ALA A 217 -18.80 -6.58 -13.91
C ALA A 217 -20.17 -7.23 -13.74
N ILE A 218 -20.99 -7.18 -14.80
CA ILE A 218 -22.24 -7.95 -14.88
C ILE A 218 -21.91 -9.34 -15.41
N VAL A 219 -22.28 -10.38 -14.66
CA VAL A 219 -22.15 -11.77 -15.09
C VAL A 219 -23.50 -12.25 -15.60
N HIS A 220 -23.60 -12.51 -16.90
CA HIS A 220 -24.77 -13.15 -17.47
C HIS A 220 -24.66 -14.67 -17.27
N HIS A 221 -25.48 -15.23 -16.37
CA HIS A 221 -25.67 -16.67 -16.31
C HIS A 221 -26.52 -17.09 -17.51
N ASN A 222 -25.88 -17.61 -18.56
CA ASN A 222 -26.62 -18.37 -19.57
C ASN A 222 -27.13 -19.65 -18.91
N GLN A 223 -28.43 -19.68 -18.59
CA GLN A 223 -29.15 -20.94 -18.46
C GLN A 223 -29.14 -21.59 -19.84
N ALA A 224 -28.19 -22.49 -20.08
CA ALA A 224 -28.42 -23.55 -21.04
C ALA A 224 -29.59 -24.35 -20.49
N LEU A 225 -30.79 -24.08 -21.02
CA LEU A 225 -31.89 -25.02 -20.95
C LEU A 225 -31.43 -26.26 -21.71
N ASP A 226 -31.12 -27.32 -20.97
CA ASP A 226 -31.03 -28.66 -21.51
C ASP A 226 -32.33 -28.93 -22.29
N ALA A 227 -32.18 -29.17 -23.59
CA ALA A 227 -33.22 -29.67 -24.48
C ALA A 227 -32.72 -30.96 -25.12
#